data_AF-A0A7Z0AAG6-F1
#
_entry.id   AF-A0A7Z0AAG6-F1
#
_cell.length_a   1.000
_cell.length_b   1.000
_cell.length_c   1.000
_cell.angle_alpha   90.00
_cell.angle_beta   90.00
_cell.angle_gamma   90.00
#
_symmetry.space_group_name_H-M   'P 1'
#
loop_
_entity.id
_entity.type
_entity.pdbx_description
1 polymer ?
#
loop_
_entity_poly.entity_id
_entity_poly.type
_entity_poly.pdbx_seq_one_letter_code
_entity_poly.pdbx_strand_id
1 'polypeptide(L)'
;MATAPALERLYALRQLHDAGYGDRVTLTKRIREGVLPAVKVGNAFKIRERDLHLIGASINMPEDDSRVAPTDELGDLVKNVVDAFPQLSADQKCQLGRLLTSAAA
;
A
#
# COMPACT_ATOMS: atom_id res chain seq x y z
N MET A 1 27.08 -5.42 38.51
CA MET A 1 25.63 -5.73 38.61
C MET A 1 25.21 -6.36 37.29
N ALA A 2 24.91 -7.67 37.29
CA ALA A 2 24.46 -8.36 36.09
C ALA A 2 22.97 -8.11 35.92
N THR A 3 22.58 -7.25 34.99
CA THR A 3 21.19 -7.14 34.54
C THR A 3 20.79 -8.48 33.97
N ALA A 4 19.82 -9.16 34.61
CA ALA A 4 19.23 -10.38 34.07
C ALA A 4 18.79 -10.11 32.62
N PRO A 5 19.07 -11.00 31.65
CA PRO A 5 18.64 -10.78 30.28
C PRO A 5 17.12 -10.71 30.28
N ALA A 6 16.57 -9.51 30.09
CA ALA A 6 15.13 -9.31 29.99
C ALA A 6 14.64 -10.23 28.87
N LEU A 7 13.76 -11.18 29.22
CA LEU A 7 13.14 -12.08 28.26
C LEU A 7 12.46 -11.22 27.19
N GLU A 8 13.04 -11.18 26.00
CA GLU A 8 12.56 -10.37 24.90
C GLU A 8 11.13 -10.80 24.53
N ARG A 9 10.21 -9.83 24.46
CA ARG A 9 8.80 -10.12 24.22
C ARG A 9 8.59 -10.54 22.78
N LEU A 10 7.87 -11.65 22.59
CA LEU A 10 7.56 -12.22 21.28
C LEU A 10 6.07 -12.05 20.98
N TYR A 11 5.76 -11.39 19.87
CA TYR A 11 4.41 -11.15 19.40
C TYR A 11 4.01 -12.19 18.35
N ALA A 12 2.84 -12.80 18.54
CA ALA A 12 2.27 -13.67 17.52
C ALA A 12 1.67 -12.84 16.38
N LEU A 13 1.68 -13.38 15.15
CA LEU A 13 1.07 -12.71 13.99
C LEU A 13 -0.40 -12.32 14.20
N ARG A 14 -1.16 -13.12 14.95
CA ARG A 14 -2.55 -12.80 15.29
C ARG A 14 -2.64 -11.54 16.16
N GLN A 15 -1.77 -11.42 17.16
CA GLN A 15 -1.74 -10.24 18.04
C GLN A 15 -1.35 -8.97 17.28
N LEU A 16 -0.43 -9.09 16.32
CA LEU A 16 -0.04 -7.96 15.47
C LEU A 16 -1.15 -7.53 14.51
N HIS A 17 -1.87 -8.50 13.96
CA HIS A 17 -3.08 -8.23 13.18
C HIS A 17 -4.13 -7.50 14.01
N ASP A 18 -4.43 -8.01 15.21
CA ASP A 18 -5.44 -7.42 16.09
C ASP A 18 -5.02 -6.03 16.59
N ALA A 19 -3.71 -5.76 16.70
CA ALA A 19 -3.15 -4.45 17.02
C ALA A 19 -3.01 -3.50 15.81
N GLY A 20 -3.45 -3.92 14.62
CA GLY A 20 -3.49 -3.07 13.42
C GLY A 20 -2.16 -2.93 12.68
N TYR A 21 -1.14 -3.74 12.99
CA TYR A 21 0.15 -3.71 12.28
C TYR A 21 0.08 -4.28 10.85
N GLY A 22 -1.06 -4.85 10.45
CA GLY A 22 -1.33 -5.30 9.09
C GLY A 22 -1.92 -6.71 9.02
N ASP A 23 -2.33 -7.09 7.81
CA ASP A 23 -2.94 -8.40 7.59
C ASP A 23 -1.95 -9.57 7.81
N ARG A 24 -2.45 -10.71 8.31
CA ARG A 24 -1.60 -11.89 8.58
C ARG A 24 -0.92 -12.41 7.32
N VAL A 25 -1.57 -12.34 6.15
CA VAL A 25 -0.98 -12.78 4.89
C VAL A 25 0.19 -11.88 4.50
N THR A 26 0.01 -10.56 4.62
CA THR A 26 1.07 -9.57 4.34
C THR A 26 2.27 -9.74 5.27
N LEU A 27 2.04 -9.91 6.58
CA LEU A 27 3.11 -10.16 7.54
C LEU A 27 3.86 -11.47 7.24
N THR A 28 3.12 -12.53 6.89
CA THR A 28 3.74 -13.83 6.53
C THR A 28 4.55 -13.73 5.24
N LYS A 29 4.06 -12.99 4.24
CA LYS A 29 4.78 -12.73 2.99
C LYS A 29 6.10 -12.01 3.26
N ARG A 30 6.08 -10.92 4.04
CA ARG A 30 7.31 -10.18 4.41
C ARG A 30 8.33 -11.01 5.19
N ILE A 31 7.87 -11.94 6.03
CA ILE A 31 8.76 -12.90 6.71
C ILE A 31 9.43 -13.83 5.70
N ARG A 32 8.66 -14.37 4.75
CA ARG A 32 9.20 -15.27 3.71
C ARG A 32 10.16 -14.57 2.75
N GLU A 33 9.91 -13.29 2.48
CA GLU A 33 10.79 -12.43 1.68
C GLU A 33 12.06 -12.00 2.42
N GLY A 34 12.19 -12.34 3.72
CA GLY A 34 13.35 -12.00 4.54
C GLY A 34 13.40 -10.53 4.97
N VAL A 35 12.37 -9.74 4.65
CA VAL A 35 12.25 -8.33 5.01
C VAL A 35 11.93 -8.16 6.50
N LEU A 36 11.17 -9.09 7.07
CA LEU A 36 10.77 -9.05 8.47
C LEU A 36 11.41 -10.21 9.26
N PRO A 37 12.31 -9.93 10.22
CA PRO A 37 12.88 -10.95 11.07
C PRO A 37 11.80 -11.60 11.93
N ALA A 38 11.67 -12.91 11.85
CA ALA A 38 10.76 -13.68 12.69
C ALA A 38 11.45 -14.92 13.27
N VAL A 39 11.04 -15.27 14.48
CA VAL A 39 11.45 -16.49 15.18
C VAL A 39 10.33 -17.52 15.04
N LYS A 40 10.69 -18.72 14.60
CA LYS A 40 9.76 -19.85 14.58
C LYS A 40 9.70 -20.48 15.97
N VAL A 41 8.53 -20.45 16.60
CA VAL A 41 8.28 -21.09 17.91
C VAL A 41 7.22 -22.18 17.70
N GLY A 42 7.65 -23.43 17.72
CA GLY A 42 6.81 -24.56 17.31
C GLY A 42 6.40 -24.46 15.84
N ASN A 43 5.09 -24.43 15.57
CA ASN A 43 4.55 -24.31 14.20
C ASN A 43 4.13 -22.88 13.82
N ALA A 44 4.44 -21.87 14.65
CA ALA A 44 4.02 -20.49 14.44
C ALA A 44 5.23 -19.54 14.34
N PHE A 45 5.09 -18.50 13.52
CA PHE A 45 6.03 -17.37 13.49
C PHE A 45 5.67 -16.36 14.57
N LYS A 46 6.69 -15.87 15.27
CA LYS A 46 6.59 -14.76 16.21
C LYS A 46 7.64 -13.71 15.86
N ILE A 47 7.28 -12.44 16.05
CA ILE A 47 8.17 -11.31 15.80
C ILE A 47 8.61 -10.75 17.14
N ARG A 48 9.89 -10.39 17.24
CA ARG A 48 10.44 -9.78 18.45
C ARG A 48 9.95 -8.35 18.59
N GLU A 49 9.76 -7.90 19.81
CA GLU A 49 9.39 -6.51 20.11
C GLU A 49 10.32 -5.51 19.42
N ARG A 50 11.63 -5.76 19.45
CA ARG A 50 12.61 -4.88 18.81
C ARG A 50 12.40 -4.74 17.31
N ASP A 51 11.79 -5.72 16.63
CA ASP A 51 11.66 -5.76 15.17
C ASP A 51 10.30 -5.18 14.70
N LEU A 52 9.42 -4.76 15.62
CA LEU A 52 8.11 -4.16 15.28
C LEU A 52 8.25 -2.85 14.46
N HIS A 53 9.33 -2.10 14.64
CA HIS A 53 9.60 -0.87 13.90
C HIS A 53 9.78 -1.11 12.39
N LEU A 54 10.09 -2.34 11.97
CA LEU A 54 10.19 -2.70 10.55
C LEU A 54 8.81 -2.88 9.90
N ILE A 55 7.76 -3.01 10.71
CA ILE A 55 6.38 -3.20 10.25
C ILE A 55 5.65 -1.86 10.17
N GLY A 56 5.85 -1.00 11.17
CA GLY A 56 5.26 0.33 11.24
C GLY A 56 6.32 1.40 11.34
N ALA A 57 6.31 2.36 10.42
CA ALA A 57 7.09 3.58 10.55
C ALA A 57 6.48 4.46 11.64
N SER A 58 7.32 4.98 12.55
CA SER A 58 6.90 6.05 13.46
C SER A 58 6.53 7.27 12.63
N ILE A 59 5.29 7.76 12.75
CA ILE A 59 4.84 9.02 12.14
C ILE A 59 5.32 10.24 12.95
N ASN A 60 6.29 10.05 13.87
CA ASN A 60 7.07 11.17 14.38
C ASN A 60 8.11 11.53 13.32
N MET A 61 7.63 12.11 12.22
CA MET A 61 8.44 12.84 11.27
C MET A 61 9.24 13.89 12.07
N PRO A 62 10.58 13.94 12.01
CA PRO A 62 11.21 15.24 12.03
C PRO A 62 10.63 16.02 10.86
N GLU A 63 10.39 17.30 11.04
CA GLU A 63 9.92 18.24 10.02
C GLU A 63 10.98 18.38 8.92
N ASP A 64 11.25 17.31 8.18
CA ASP A 64 12.05 17.32 6.98
C ASP A 64 11.10 17.48 5.81
N ASP A 65 11.36 18.56 5.08
CA ASP A 65 10.54 19.27 4.12
C ASP A 65 10.47 18.49 2.79
N SER A 66 10.09 17.22 2.87
CA SER A 66 9.97 16.30 1.75
C SER A 66 8.66 15.52 1.84
N ARG A 67 7.55 16.26 1.92
CA ARG A 67 6.31 15.79 1.29
C ARG A 67 6.60 15.65 -0.20
N VAL A 68 7.03 14.47 -0.62
CA VAL A 68 6.77 14.04 -1.99
C VAL A 68 5.25 14.04 -2.09
N ALA A 69 4.71 15.11 -2.68
CA ALA A 69 3.31 15.18 -3.06
C ALA A 69 2.95 13.86 -3.74
N PRO A 70 1.74 13.31 -3.51
CA PRO A 70 1.31 12.13 -4.27
C PRO A 70 1.57 12.47 -5.73
N THR A 71 2.50 11.74 -6.36
CA THR A 71 2.82 11.95 -7.77
C THR A 71 1.48 11.87 -8.47
N ASP A 72 1.18 12.88 -9.27
CA ASP A 72 -0.10 13.10 -9.93
C ASP A 72 -0.29 12.07 -11.06
N GLU A 73 0.14 10.82 -10.84
CA GLU A 73 0.22 9.72 -11.80
C GLU A 73 -1.14 9.39 -12.37
N LEU A 74 -2.18 9.51 -11.54
CA LEU A 74 -3.55 9.35 -12.00
C LEU A 74 -4.00 10.54 -12.85
N GLY A 75 -3.62 11.76 -12.47
CA GLY A 75 -3.88 12.97 -13.25
C GLY A 75 -3.19 12.93 -14.62
N ASP A 76 -1.92 12.55 -14.65
CA ASP A 76 -1.11 12.39 -15.85
C ASP A 76 -1.64 11.26 -16.75
N LEU A 77 -2.08 10.15 -16.17
CA LEU A 77 -2.70 9.05 -16.92
C LEU A 77 -4.03 9.47 -17.55
N VAL A 78 -4.91 10.13 -16.79
CA VAL A 78 -6.19 10.64 -17.30
C VAL A 78 -5.96 11.66 -18.41
N LYS A 79 -5.00 12.57 -18.22
CA LYS A 79 -4.64 13.57 -19.23
C LYS A 79 -4.15 12.91 -20.52
N ASN A 80 -3.27 11.92 -20.45
CA ASN A 80 -2.81 11.18 -21.62
C ASN A 80 -3.94 10.45 -22.35
N VAL A 81 -4.91 9.88 -21.63
CA VAL A 81 -6.08 9.22 -22.24
C VAL A 81 -6.99 10.24 -22.96
N VAL A 82 -7.19 11.41 -22.36
CA VAL A 82 -7.98 12.50 -22.96
C VAL A 82 -7.28 13.07 -24.19
N ASP A 83 -5.96 13.29 -24.12
CA ASP A 83 -5.16 13.82 -25.22
C ASP A 83 -5.03 12.83 -26.39
N ALA A 84 -5.00 11.52 -26.09
CA ALA A 84 -5.01 10.47 -27.10
C ALA A 84 -6.39 10.26 -27.75
N PHE A 85 -7.45 10.88 -27.22
CA PHE A 85 -8.77 10.75 -27.80
C PHE A 85 -8.88 11.59 -29.08
N PRO A 86 -9.28 11.02 -30.23
CA PRO A 86 -9.40 11.76 -31.47
C PRO A 86 -10.41 12.89 -31.32
N GLN A 87 -9.97 14.13 -31.52
CA GLN A 87 -10.81 15.31 -31.47
C GLN A 87 -11.83 15.25 -32.62
N LEU A 88 -13.10 15.04 -32.27
CA LEU A 88 -14.17 15.02 -33.26
C LEU A 88 -14.41 16.43 -33.80
N SER A 89 -14.40 16.60 -35.13
CA SER A 89 -14.82 17.83 -35.77
C SER A 89 -16.30 18.13 -35.49
N ALA A 90 -16.74 19.38 -35.70
CA ALA A 90 -18.14 19.75 -35.52
C ALA A 90 -19.09 18.86 -36.35
N ASP A 91 -18.68 18.52 -37.58
CA ASP A 91 -19.44 17.63 -38.46
C ASP A 91 -19.50 16.19 -37.93
N GLN A 92 -18.38 15.67 -37.41
CA GLN A 92 -18.32 14.33 -36.81
C GLN A 92 -19.17 14.23 -35.55
N LYS A 93 -19.23 15.28 -34.72
CA LYS A 93 -20.12 15.36 -33.55
C LYS A 93 -21.59 15.33 -33.94
N CYS A 94 -21.97 16.06 -34.99
CA CYS A 94 -23.33 16.02 -35.54
C CYS A 94 -23.69 14.63 -36.09
N GLN A 95 -22.76 13.96 -36.78
CA GLN A 95 -22.97 12.62 -37.31
C GLN A 95 -23.08 11.57 -36.20
N LEU A 96 -22.24 11.67 -35.16
CA LEU A 96 -22.31 10.83 -33.96
C LEU A 96 -23.65 11.00 -33.23
N GLY A 97 -24.12 12.25 -33.06
CA GLY A 97 -25.40 12.54 -32.42
C GLY A 97 -26.58 11.90 -33.15
N ARG A 98 -26.56 11.90 -34.49
CA ARG A 98 -27.56 11.19 -35.30
C ARG A 98 -27.52 9.68 -35.11
N LEU A 99 -26.32 9.09 -35.06
CA LEU A 99 -26.14 7.64 -34.84
C LEU A 99 -26.57 7.20 -33.44
N LEU A 100 -26.27 7.99 -32.40
CA LEU A 100 -26.67 7.67 -31.02
C LEU A 100 -28.18 7.82 -30.80
N THR A 101 -28.82 8.80 -31.46
CA THR A 101 -30.28 8.93 -31.47
C THR A 101 -30.96 7.81 -32.25
N SER A 102 -30.39 7.36 -33.38
CA SER A 102 -30.99 6.26 -34.15
C SER A 102 -30.74 4.88 -33.55
N ALA A 103 -29.68 4.71 -32.74
CA ALA A 103 -29.39 3.47 -32.03
C ALA A 103 -30.14 3.33 -30.69
N ALA A 104 -30.80 4.40 -30.22
CA ALA A 104 -31.62 4.42 -29.02
C ALA A 104 -33.13 4.31 -29.29
N ALA A 105 -33.53 4.03 -30.53
CA ALA A 105 -34.88 3.68 -30.97
C ALA A 105 -34.95 2.21 -31.36
#